data_AF-S3VBY4-F1
#
_entry.id   AF-S3VBY4-F1
#
_cell.length_a   1.000
_cell.length_b   1.000
_cell.length_c   1.000
_cell.angle_alpha   90.00
_cell.angle_beta   90.00
_cell.angle_gamma   90.00
#
_symmetry.space_group_name_H-M   'P 1'
#
loop_
_entity.id
_entity.type
_entity.pdbx_description
1 polymer ?
#
loop_
_entity_poly.entity_id
_entity_poly.type
_entity_poly.pdbx_seq_one_letter_code
_entity_poly.pdbx_strand_id
1 'polypeptide(L)'
;MDVEKNILKIALKIQVMEIIFTMKKVILTGIAIICLSSFTNCTQKKKSNDDAAIIALLALTSGNCAQTQKVATNSYFASLSPVPSSSCNQATLFGSDPNSTLTIGKAQLTAVLNIAQGLSGCTNTATAIQNQINSAAPLSQSAWTAFTAPLQWTPITSMVAEGSASISKTWPSLTAAQTGAIGSASVAQYQNFQYESTVSTFAAMASEASCTSAVLAKINADFPTSQFLWSNVTPTAAAPTLITITCSYGSSRNIAFGQCATLNNAY
;
A
#
# COMPACT_ATOMS: atom_id res chain seq x y z
N MET A 1 19.18 -8.52 -27.15
CA MET A 1 18.08 -8.78 -26.18
C MET A 1 18.47 -8.55 -24.72
N ASP A 2 19.74 -8.67 -24.30
CA ASP A 2 20.15 -8.40 -22.90
C ASP A 2 20.46 -6.93 -22.58
N VAL A 3 20.70 -6.10 -23.60
CA VAL A 3 21.03 -4.67 -23.40
C VAL A 3 19.80 -3.84 -23.04
N GLU A 4 18.62 -4.13 -23.61
CA GLU A 4 17.37 -3.43 -23.29
C GLU A 4 16.85 -3.70 -21.86
N LYS A 5 17.00 -4.93 -21.35
CA LYS A 5 16.60 -5.24 -19.96
C LYS A 5 17.49 -4.55 -18.93
N ASN A 6 18.77 -4.34 -19.25
CA ASN A 6 19.70 -3.61 -18.39
C ASN A 6 19.47 -2.09 -18.46
N ILE A 7 19.12 -1.55 -19.64
CA ILE A 7 18.76 -0.14 -19.78
C ILE A 7 17.45 0.17 -19.03
N LEU A 8 16.46 -0.74 -19.03
CA LEU A 8 15.21 -0.56 -18.27
C LEU A 8 15.42 -0.64 -16.75
N LYS A 9 16.28 -1.56 -16.26
CA LYS A 9 16.67 -1.64 -14.84
C LYS A 9 17.47 -0.42 -14.38
N ILE A 10 18.31 0.14 -15.25
CA ILE A 10 19.10 1.35 -14.98
C ILE A 10 18.19 2.59 -15.01
N ALA A 11 17.24 2.67 -15.95
CA ALA A 11 16.25 3.75 -16.01
C ALA A 11 15.30 3.75 -14.79
N LEU A 12 14.85 2.57 -14.35
CA LEU A 12 14.06 2.42 -13.12
C LEU A 12 14.87 2.80 -11.87
N LYS A 13 16.16 2.43 -11.82
CA LYS A 13 17.07 2.85 -10.74
C LYS A 13 17.33 4.36 -10.76
N ILE A 14 17.53 4.98 -11.92
CA ILE A 14 17.82 6.42 -12.05
C ILE A 14 16.59 7.27 -11.73
N GLN A 15 15.38 6.88 -12.16
CA GLN A 15 14.14 7.55 -11.75
C GLN A 15 13.88 7.40 -10.25
N VAL A 16 14.16 6.24 -9.66
CA VAL A 16 14.08 6.05 -8.19
C VAL A 16 15.15 6.89 -7.47
N MET A 17 16.37 7.03 -8.02
CA MET A 17 17.47 7.78 -7.40
C MET A 17 17.30 9.31 -7.47
N GLU A 18 16.78 9.86 -8.57
CA GLU A 18 16.50 11.30 -8.70
C GLU A 18 15.30 11.74 -7.85
N ILE A 19 14.32 10.85 -7.67
CA ILE A 19 13.24 11.02 -6.69
C ILE A 19 13.82 11.01 -5.26
N ILE A 20 14.79 10.15 -4.95
CA ILE A 20 15.42 10.09 -3.61
C ILE A 20 16.23 11.35 -3.26
N PHE A 21 16.89 12.01 -4.22
CA PHE A 21 17.86 13.07 -3.92
C PHE A 21 17.22 14.45 -3.63
N THR A 22 16.17 14.83 -4.35
CA THR A 22 15.48 16.14 -4.19
C THR A 22 14.58 16.19 -2.95
N MET A 23 14.37 15.03 -2.33
CA MET A 23 13.23 14.76 -1.49
C MET A 23 13.72 14.66 -0.03
N LYS A 24 15.02 14.78 0.28
CA LYS A 24 15.61 14.68 1.64
C LYS A 24 15.01 15.56 2.77
N LYS A 25 14.27 16.64 2.47
CA LYS A 25 13.56 17.46 3.48
C LYS A 25 12.04 17.31 3.50
N VAL A 26 11.45 16.68 2.48
CA VAL A 26 9.99 16.45 2.35
C VAL A 26 9.66 14.93 2.42
N ILE A 27 10.67 14.06 2.24
CA ILE A 27 10.62 12.58 2.27
C ILE A 27 10.16 12.06 3.61
N LEU A 28 10.67 12.59 4.72
CA LEU A 28 10.40 11.98 6.02
C LEU A 28 8.92 12.07 6.42
N THR A 29 8.17 12.97 5.78
CA THR A 29 6.73 13.10 5.97
C THR A 29 5.93 12.53 4.79
N GLY A 30 6.49 12.46 3.58
CA GLY A 30 5.79 12.01 2.37
C GLY A 30 5.94 10.52 2.02
N ILE A 31 7.07 9.87 2.32
CA ILE A 31 7.31 8.45 1.93
C ILE A 31 6.48 7.47 2.77
N ALA A 32 6.09 7.86 3.98
CA ALA A 32 5.14 7.09 4.77
C ALA A 32 3.77 6.96 4.05
N ILE A 33 3.39 7.88 3.16
CA ILE A 33 1.99 8.03 2.76
C ILE A 33 1.62 7.25 1.49
N ILE A 34 2.59 6.72 0.74
CA ILE A 34 2.29 5.78 -0.36
C ILE A 34 1.99 4.36 0.16
N CYS A 35 2.35 4.05 1.42
CA CYS A 35 2.10 2.73 2.04
C CYS A 35 0.99 2.71 3.11
N LEU A 36 0.45 3.85 3.57
CA LEU A 36 -0.28 3.92 4.85
C LEU A 36 -1.74 4.38 4.74
N SER A 37 -2.57 3.48 4.23
CA SER A 37 -4.02 3.48 4.50
C SER A 37 -4.47 2.05 4.85
N SER A 38 -3.82 1.44 5.85
CA SER A 38 -4.12 0.06 6.24
C SER A 38 -4.13 -0.08 7.76
N PHE A 39 -5.32 -0.33 8.29
CA PHE A 39 -5.74 -0.16 9.68
C PHE A 39 -4.97 -0.97 10.72
N THR A 40 -5.15 -0.62 11.99
CA THR A 40 -4.46 -1.13 13.18
C THR A 40 -4.86 -2.55 13.63
N ASN A 41 -3.89 -3.25 14.23
CA ASN A 41 -3.85 -4.67 14.62
C ASN A 41 -4.98 -5.23 15.50
N CYS A 42 -5.23 -6.52 15.29
CA CYS A 42 -5.89 -7.44 16.21
C CYS A 42 -4.93 -7.93 17.31
N THR A 43 -5.46 -7.97 18.54
CA THR A 43 -5.00 -8.69 19.75
C THR A 43 -3.70 -8.23 20.43
N GLN A 44 -3.84 -7.51 21.55
CA GLN A 44 -3.69 -8.06 22.92
C GLN A 44 -4.34 -7.13 23.98
N LYS A 45 -4.66 -7.73 25.14
CA LYS A 45 -5.65 -7.34 26.16
C LYS A 45 -5.40 -6.02 26.93
N LYS A 46 -6.53 -5.36 27.23
CA LYS A 46 -6.93 -4.51 28.38
C LYS A 46 -6.86 -2.96 28.28
N LYS A 47 -8.09 -2.41 28.23
CA LYS A 47 -8.64 -1.20 28.87
C LYS A 47 -8.23 0.17 28.29
N SER A 48 -8.97 0.60 27.27
CA SER A 48 -9.50 1.97 27.16
C SER A 48 -10.74 1.95 26.26
N ASN A 49 -11.69 2.86 26.46
CA ASN A 49 -12.94 2.95 25.69
C ASN A 49 -12.75 3.33 24.20
N ASP A 50 -11.52 3.39 23.71
CA ASP A 50 -11.17 3.59 22.28
C ASP A 50 -11.07 2.26 21.50
N ASP A 51 -11.15 1.12 22.19
CA ASP A 51 -11.07 -0.23 21.62
C ASP A 51 -12.27 -0.58 20.71
N ALA A 52 -13.40 0.15 20.81
CA ALA A 52 -14.61 -0.17 20.06
C ALA A 52 -14.48 0.10 18.55
N ALA A 53 -13.74 1.14 18.15
CA ALA A 53 -13.48 1.43 16.74
C ALA A 53 -12.47 0.43 16.13
N ILE A 54 -11.48 0.01 16.92
CA ILE A 54 -10.40 -0.89 16.48
C ILE A 54 -10.89 -2.34 16.41
N ILE A 55 -11.69 -2.79 17.39
CA ILE A 55 -12.33 -4.12 17.36
C ILE A 55 -13.41 -4.19 16.27
N ALA A 56 -14.13 -3.09 15.99
CA ALA A 56 -15.08 -3.06 14.88
C ALA A 56 -14.41 -3.31 13.53
N LEU A 57 -13.16 -2.85 13.32
CA LEU A 57 -12.45 -3.09 12.06
C LEU A 57 -12.02 -4.54 11.83
N LEU A 58 -11.85 -5.30 12.91
CA LEU A 58 -11.48 -6.72 12.86
C LEU A 58 -12.70 -7.63 12.65
N ALA A 59 -13.91 -7.08 12.73
CA ALA A 59 -15.18 -7.77 12.53
C ALA A 59 -15.85 -7.48 11.16
N LEU A 60 -15.20 -6.73 10.26
CA LEU A 60 -15.83 -6.31 8.99
C LEU A 60 -15.53 -7.31 7.87
N THR A 61 -16.58 -8.03 7.45
CA THR A 61 -16.52 -9.24 6.63
C THR A 61 -16.54 -9.05 5.12
N SER A 62 -16.50 -7.82 4.58
CA SER A 62 -16.41 -7.58 3.13
C SER A 62 -16.41 -6.09 2.79
N GLY A 63 -15.71 -5.72 1.72
CA GLY A 63 -15.84 -4.42 1.07
C GLY A 63 -14.59 -4.11 0.25
N ASN A 64 -14.66 -3.07 -0.57
CA ASN A 64 -13.52 -2.61 -1.34
C ASN A 64 -13.48 -1.07 -1.27
N CYS A 65 -12.27 -0.53 -1.22
CA CYS A 65 -12.04 0.91 -1.16
C CYS A 65 -11.06 1.33 -2.24
N ALA A 66 -11.35 2.45 -2.89
CA ALA A 66 -10.41 3.18 -3.71
C ALA A 66 -9.87 4.36 -2.92
N GLN A 67 -8.56 4.42 -2.70
CA GLN A 67 -7.88 5.64 -2.33
C GLN A 67 -7.41 6.33 -3.60
N THR A 68 -8.01 7.48 -3.90
CA THR A 68 -7.66 8.29 -5.07
C THR A 68 -6.71 9.40 -4.67
N GLN A 69 -5.67 9.61 -5.46
CA GLN A 69 -4.80 10.78 -5.41
C GLN A 69 -4.88 11.58 -6.70
N LYS A 70 -5.16 12.88 -6.61
CA LYS A 70 -5.00 13.82 -7.70
C LYS A 70 -3.51 14.12 -7.92
N VAL A 71 -3.01 13.82 -9.11
CA VAL A 71 -1.59 14.04 -9.48
C VAL A 71 -1.38 15.19 -10.44
N ALA A 72 -2.40 15.55 -11.22
CA ALA A 72 -2.42 16.75 -12.06
C ALA A 72 -3.86 17.19 -12.34
N THR A 73 -4.04 18.26 -13.10
CA THR A 73 -5.37 18.70 -13.55
C THR A 73 -6.09 17.58 -14.27
N ASN A 74 -7.26 17.19 -13.75
CA ASN A 74 -8.09 16.08 -14.23
C ASN A 74 -7.37 14.74 -14.27
N SER A 75 -6.32 14.52 -13.49
CA SER A 75 -5.44 13.35 -13.57
C SER A 75 -5.32 12.66 -12.22
N TYR A 76 -5.71 11.39 -12.17
CA TYR A 76 -5.89 10.68 -10.90
C TYR A 76 -5.29 9.27 -10.94
N PHE A 77 -4.68 8.87 -9.82
CA PHE A 77 -4.35 7.47 -9.53
C PHE A 77 -5.25 6.96 -8.42
N ALA A 78 -5.73 5.73 -8.54
CA ALA A 78 -6.49 5.07 -7.51
C ALA A 78 -5.79 3.77 -7.09
N SER A 79 -5.51 3.64 -5.79
CA SER A 79 -5.10 2.37 -5.18
C SER A 79 -6.35 1.67 -4.66
N LEU A 80 -6.58 0.45 -5.13
CA LEU A 80 -7.74 -0.36 -4.76
C LEU A 80 -7.31 -1.40 -3.71
N SER A 81 -8.09 -1.52 -2.64
CA SER A 81 -7.79 -2.36 -1.49
C SER A 81 -9.05 -3.01 -0.91
N PRO A 82 -8.95 -4.19 -0.25
CA PRO A 82 -10.09 -4.93 0.28
C PRO A 82 -10.54 -4.35 1.63
N VAL A 83 -10.67 -3.04 1.69
CA VAL A 83 -11.11 -2.30 2.87
C VAL A 83 -12.63 -2.24 2.91
N PRO A 84 -13.27 -2.52 4.06
CA PRO A 84 -14.72 -2.43 4.21
C PRO A 84 -15.26 -1.07 3.80
N SER A 85 -16.41 -1.05 3.11
CA SER A 85 -17.02 0.20 2.65
C SER A 85 -17.34 1.17 3.79
N SER A 86 -17.72 0.66 4.97
CA SER A 86 -17.94 1.46 6.19
C SER A 86 -16.68 2.16 6.71
N SER A 87 -15.50 1.60 6.42
CA SER A 87 -14.20 2.13 6.83
C SER A 87 -13.47 2.87 5.71
N CYS A 88 -14.06 2.95 4.51
CA CYS A 88 -13.48 3.62 3.35
C CYS A 88 -13.71 5.15 3.43
N ASN A 89 -13.01 5.80 4.35
CA ASN A 89 -13.05 7.25 4.52
C ASN A 89 -11.71 7.76 5.10
N GLN A 90 -11.43 9.05 4.90
CA GLN A 90 -10.20 9.68 5.37
C GLN A 90 -10.00 9.51 6.88
N ALA A 91 -11.03 9.78 7.69
CA ALA A 91 -10.91 9.76 9.14
C ALA A 91 -10.46 8.40 9.68
N THR A 92 -10.95 7.32 9.09
CA THR A 92 -10.63 5.94 9.51
C THR A 92 -9.28 5.48 8.95
N LEU A 93 -8.99 5.81 7.69
CA LEU A 93 -7.81 5.29 6.98
C LEU A 93 -6.54 6.13 7.19
N PHE A 94 -6.71 7.43 7.43
CA PHE A 94 -5.63 8.41 7.45
C PHE A 94 -5.72 9.39 8.64
N GLY A 95 -6.89 9.58 9.25
CA GLY A 95 -7.13 10.52 10.34
C GLY A 95 -7.93 11.76 9.91
N SER A 96 -8.60 12.39 10.87
CA SER A 96 -9.40 13.61 10.69
C SER A 96 -8.61 14.91 10.88
N ASP A 97 -7.39 14.80 11.39
CA ASP A 97 -6.54 15.92 11.81
C ASP A 97 -5.08 15.43 11.96
N PRO A 98 -4.10 16.33 12.14
CA PRO A 98 -2.69 15.94 12.26
C PRO A 98 -2.38 14.95 13.38
N ASN A 99 -3.08 15.01 14.52
CA ASN A 99 -2.82 14.14 15.67
C ASN A 99 -3.39 12.73 15.46
N SER A 100 -4.61 12.64 14.91
CA SER A 100 -5.18 11.34 14.55
C SER A 100 -4.37 10.67 13.43
N THR A 101 -3.88 11.42 12.45
CA THR A 101 -2.94 10.91 11.43
C THR A 101 -1.64 10.38 12.04
N LEU A 102 -1.03 11.13 12.96
CA LEU A 102 0.17 10.68 13.66
C LEU A 102 -0.09 9.40 14.46
N THR A 103 -1.23 9.31 15.13
CA THR A 103 -1.61 8.15 15.95
C THR A 103 -1.76 6.89 15.10
N ILE A 104 -2.47 6.99 13.97
CA ILE A 104 -2.62 5.89 13.01
C ILE A 104 -1.25 5.48 12.46
N GLY A 105 -0.44 6.46 12.02
CA GLY A 105 0.90 6.20 11.47
C GLY A 105 1.83 5.52 12.47
N LYS A 106 1.83 5.94 13.74
CA LYS A 106 2.63 5.29 14.80
C LYS A 106 2.20 3.85 15.06
N ALA A 107 0.90 3.58 15.09
CA ALA A 107 0.39 2.22 15.28
C ALA A 107 0.78 1.30 14.11
N GLN A 108 0.71 1.79 12.87
CA GLN A 108 1.18 1.06 11.69
C GLN A 108 2.69 0.82 11.73
N LEU A 109 3.50 1.84 12.02
CA LEU A 109 4.96 1.69 12.14
C LEU A 109 5.35 0.73 13.27
N THR A 110 4.57 0.64 14.34
CA THR A 110 4.78 -0.35 15.41
C THR A 110 4.57 -1.77 14.89
N ALA A 111 3.56 -2.00 14.05
CA ALA A 111 3.38 -3.31 13.40
C ALA A 111 4.53 -3.65 12.46
N VAL A 112 4.97 -2.68 11.65
CA VAL A 112 6.14 -2.80 10.76
C VAL A 112 7.42 -3.11 11.56
N LEU A 113 7.63 -2.43 12.69
CA LEU A 113 8.76 -2.66 13.59
C LEU A 113 8.76 -4.09 14.13
N ASN A 114 7.60 -4.58 14.58
CA ASN A 114 7.48 -5.94 15.11
C ASN A 114 7.87 -7.01 14.07
N ILE A 115 7.49 -6.79 12.80
CA ILE A 115 7.92 -7.68 11.71
C ILE A 115 9.43 -7.58 11.50
N ALA A 116 10.00 -6.37 11.43
CA ALA A 116 11.44 -6.18 11.24
C ALA A 116 12.26 -6.81 12.38
N GLN A 117 11.83 -6.68 13.64
CA GLN A 117 12.48 -7.29 14.80
C GLN A 117 12.40 -8.82 14.81
N GLY A 118 11.37 -9.40 14.19
CA GLY A 118 11.21 -10.85 14.03
C GLY A 118 12.07 -11.47 12.92
N LEU A 119 12.73 -10.66 12.09
CA LEU A 119 13.54 -11.11 10.97
C LEU A 119 15.05 -10.99 11.26
N SER A 120 15.80 -12.05 10.97
CA SER A 120 17.26 -12.03 11.08
C SER A 120 17.88 -11.05 10.07
N GLY A 121 18.83 -10.24 10.51
CA GLY A 121 19.57 -9.32 9.63
C GLY A 121 18.81 -8.03 9.29
N CYS A 122 17.86 -7.62 10.14
CA CYS A 122 17.06 -6.39 10.06
C CYS A 122 17.35 -5.38 11.19
N THR A 123 18.57 -5.36 11.74
CA THR A 123 18.90 -4.53 12.92
C THR A 123 18.87 -3.04 12.60
N ASN A 124 19.48 -2.65 11.47
CA ASN A 124 19.51 -1.23 11.06
C ASN A 124 18.12 -0.76 10.62
N THR A 125 17.37 -1.63 9.96
CA THR A 125 16.00 -1.41 9.52
C THR A 125 15.07 -1.19 10.71
N ALA A 126 15.10 -2.08 11.71
CA ALA A 126 14.33 -1.95 12.93
C ALA A 126 14.71 -0.66 13.69
N THR A 127 16.00 -0.33 13.76
CA THR A 127 16.47 0.92 14.36
C THR A 127 15.94 2.15 13.62
N ALA A 128 15.95 2.14 12.28
CA ALA A 128 15.43 3.23 11.46
C ALA A 128 13.91 3.43 11.68
N ILE A 129 13.13 2.34 11.73
CA ILE A 129 11.69 2.40 12.01
C ILE A 129 11.45 2.93 13.43
N GLN A 130 12.17 2.42 14.42
CA GLN A 130 12.06 2.87 15.81
C GLN A 130 12.39 4.36 15.95
N ASN A 131 13.45 4.82 15.28
CA ASN A 131 13.82 6.24 15.26
C ASN A 131 12.70 7.08 14.64
N GLN A 132 12.11 6.63 13.53
CA GLN A 132 10.96 7.31 12.93
C GLN A 132 9.78 7.41 13.89
N ILE A 133 9.43 6.34 14.62
CA ILE A 133 8.37 6.36 15.63
C ILE A 133 8.66 7.38 16.74
N ASN A 134 9.92 7.42 17.21
CA ASN A 134 10.34 8.27 18.31
C ASN A 134 10.42 9.75 17.91
N SER A 135 10.84 10.05 16.67
CA SER A 135 10.98 11.41 16.17
C SER A 135 9.72 11.96 15.50
N ALA A 136 8.70 11.12 15.26
CA ALA A 136 7.49 11.56 14.58
C ALA A 136 6.70 12.57 15.42
N ALA A 137 6.47 13.74 14.80
CA ALA A 137 5.64 14.82 15.31
C ALA A 137 4.46 15.05 14.34
N PRO A 138 3.32 15.57 14.83
CA PRO A 138 2.19 15.85 13.96
C PRO A 138 2.55 16.98 13.00
N LEU A 139 2.00 16.92 11.79
CA LEU A 139 2.06 18.04 10.84
C LEU A 139 1.38 19.29 11.41
N SER A 140 1.75 20.47 10.92
CA SER A 140 0.89 21.63 11.14
C SER A 140 -0.46 21.40 10.45
N GLN A 141 -1.51 22.03 10.97
CA GLN A 141 -2.85 21.92 10.37
C GLN A 141 -2.84 22.33 8.88
N SER A 142 -2.12 23.39 8.53
CA SER A 142 -2.02 23.86 7.14
C SER A 142 -1.29 22.86 6.23
N ALA A 143 -0.20 22.25 6.71
CA ALA A 143 0.53 21.24 5.95
C ALA A 143 -0.31 19.97 5.78
N TRP A 144 -1.03 19.55 6.83
CA TRP A 144 -1.94 18.41 6.76
C TRP A 144 -3.07 18.65 5.78
N THR A 145 -3.76 19.80 5.85
CA THR A 145 -4.85 20.12 4.92
C THR A 145 -4.36 20.16 3.48
N ALA A 146 -3.20 20.76 3.22
CA ALA A 146 -2.60 20.78 1.88
C ALA A 146 -2.24 19.37 1.40
N PHE A 147 -1.78 18.51 2.30
CA PHE A 147 -1.42 17.13 2.01
C PHE A 147 -2.65 16.25 1.71
N THR A 148 -3.75 16.42 2.46
CA THR A 148 -4.96 15.59 2.30
C THR A 148 -5.92 16.11 1.24
N ALA A 149 -5.86 17.39 0.86
CA ALA A 149 -6.69 17.97 -0.20
C ALA A 149 -6.72 17.15 -1.52
N PRO A 150 -5.59 16.59 -2.02
CA PRO A 150 -5.59 15.76 -3.21
C PRO A 150 -5.96 14.29 -2.96
N LEU A 151 -6.39 13.90 -1.75
CA LEU A 151 -6.80 12.54 -1.42
C LEU A 151 -8.32 12.38 -1.28
N GLN A 152 -8.84 11.28 -1.81
CA GLN A 152 -10.22 10.85 -1.63
C GLN A 152 -10.29 9.35 -1.34
N TRP A 153 -11.36 8.95 -0.66
CA TRP A 153 -11.67 7.56 -0.35
C TRP A 153 -13.08 7.26 -0.81
N THR A 154 -13.21 6.30 -1.71
CA THR A 154 -14.49 5.96 -2.35
C THR A 154 -14.74 4.46 -2.20
N PRO A 155 -15.84 4.05 -1.55
CA PRO A 155 -16.26 2.66 -1.57
C PRO A 155 -16.50 2.20 -3.01
N ILE A 156 -15.99 1.02 -3.36
CA ILE A 156 -16.20 0.41 -4.67
C ILE A 156 -16.83 -0.97 -4.49
N THR A 157 -17.56 -1.43 -5.52
CA THR A 157 -18.23 -2.74 -5.45
C THR A 157 -17.23 -3.89 -5.51
N SER A 158 -16.19 -3.78 -6.35
CA SER A 158 -15.20 -4.83 -6.56
C SER A 158 -13.87 -4.24 -7.03
N MET A 159 -12.77 -4.54 -6.34
CA MET A 159 -11.41 -4.21 -6.83
C MET A 159 -11.10 -4.88 -8.16
N VAL A 160 -11.57 -6.12 -8.36
CA VAL A 160 -11.28 -6.90 -9.56
C VAL A 160 -11.96 -6.29 -10.78
N ALA A 161 -13.25 -5.93 -10.64
CA ALA A 161 -13.97 -5.28 -11.72
C ALA A 161 -13.37 -3.90 -12.01
N GLU A 162 -13.11 -3.12 -10.96
CA GLU A 162 -12.63 -1.75 -11.05
C GLU A 162 -11.21 -1.67 -11.64
N GLY A 163 -10.32 -2.58 -11.26
CA GLY A 163 -8.94 -2.66 -11.74
C GLY A 163 -8.74 -3.63 -12.90
N SER A 164 -9.79 -4.09 -13.58
CA SER A 164 -9.71 -5.15 -14.60
C SER A 164 -8.73 -4.86 -15.75
N ALA A 165 -8.68 -3.61 -16.23
CA ALA A 165 -7.70 -3.19 -17.23
C ALA A 165 -6.26 -3.23 -16.68
N SER A 166 -6.07 -2.87 -15.42
CA SER A 166 -4.79 -2.94 -14.71
C SER A 166 -4.33 -4.38 -14.53
N ILE A 167 -5.23 -5.27 -14.12
CA ILE A 167 -4.98 -6.71 -13.97
C ILE A 167 -4.54 -7.31 -15.30
N SER A 168 -5.30 -7.07 -16.37
CA SER A 168 -5.02 -7.60 -17.72
C SER A 168 -3.66 -7.13 -18.25
N LYS A 169 -3.21 -5.98 -17.78
CA LYS A 169 -1.95 -5.36 -18.19
C LYS A 169 -0.75 -5.82 -17.39
N THR A 170 -0.91 -5.97 -16.08
CA THR A 170 0.14 -6.47 -15.19
C THR A 170 0.37 -7.97 -15.39
N TRP A 171 -0.71 -8.73 -15.63
CA TRP A 171 -0.68 -10.18 -15.86
C TRP A 171 -1.37 -10.56 -17.17
N PRO A 172 -0.77 -10.22 -18.32
CA PRO A 172 -1.37 -10.46 -19.64
C PRO A 172 -1.52 -11.94 -19.99
N SER A 173 -0.88 -12.84 -19.23
CA SER A 173 -0.94 -14.29 -19.44
C SER A 173 -2.02 -14.99 -18.62
N LEU A 174 -2.84 -14.27 -17.84
CA LEU A 174 -4.00 -14.87 -17.17
C LEU A 174 -5.01 -15.37 -18.20
N THR A 175 -5.47 -16.60 -18.03
CA THR A 175 -6.57 -17.13 -18.85
C THR A 175 -7.89 -16.46 -18.49
N ALA A 176 -8.88 -16.48 -19.39
CA ALA A 176 -10.22 -15.96 -19.10
C ALA A 176 -10.86 -16.61 -17.86
N ALA A 177 -10.62 -17.91 -17.67
CA ALA A 177 -11.09 -18.64 -16.49
C ALA A 177 -10.44 -18.12 -15.20
N GLN A 178 -9.12 -17.92 -15.20
CA GLN A 178 -8.41 -17.35 -14.05
C GLN A 178 -8.86 -15.91 -13.76
N THR A 179 -9.01 -15.07 -14.79
CA THR A 179 -9.49 -13.69 -14.65
C THR A 179 -10.89 -13.64 -14.08
N GLY A 180 -11.79 -14.53 -14.50
CA GLY A 180 -13.15 -14.65 -13.95
C GLY A 180 -13.21 -15.22 -12.52
N ALA A 181 -12.13 -15.87 -12.07
CA ALA A 181 -12.04 -16.50 -10.75
C ALA A 181 -11.15 -15.73 -9.76
N ILE A 182 -10.68 -14.52 -10.10
CA ILE A 182 -9.87 -13.70 -9.19
C ILE A 182 -10.71 -13.35 -7.95
N GLY A 183 -10.22 -13.74 -6.77
CA GLY A 183 -10.74 -13.29 -5.49
C GLY A 183 -10.00 -12.05 -4.97
N SER A 184 -10.58 -11.36 -3.99
CA SER A 184 -9.86 -10.34 -3.21
C SER A 184 -9.23 -10.96 -1.98
N ALA A 185 -8.05 -10.47 -1.58
CA ALA A 185 -7.47 -10.78 -0.28
C ALA A 185 -8.38 -10.31 0.86
N SER A 186 -8.29 -10.95 2.02
CA SER A 186 -8.89 -10.42 3.25
C SER A 186 -8.19 -9.13 3.69
N VAL A 187 -8.87 -8.34 4.53
CA VAL A 187 -8.30 -7.14 5.17
C VAL A 187 -6.96 -7.45 5.85
N ALA A 188 -6.91 -8.55 6.60
CA ALA A 188 -5.71 -8.97 7.33
C ALA A 188 -4.55 -9.35 6.39
N GLN A 189 -4.84 -10.06 5.30
CA GLN A 189 -3.83 -10.39 4.29
C GLN A 189 -3.26 -9.13 3.63
N TYR A 190 -4.13 -8.18 3.26
CA TYR A 190 -3.71 -6.89 2.72
C TYR A 190 -2.83 -6.12 3.72
N GLN A 191 -3.25 -6.01 4.98
CA GLN A 191 -2.48 -5.32 6.03
C GLN A 191 -1.09 -5.93 6.23
N ASN A 192 -1.01 -7.26 6.37
CA ASN A 192 0.25 -7.95 6.54
C ASN A 192 1.18 -7.73 5.34
N PHE A 193 0.65 -7.83 4.12
CA PHE A 193 1.43 -7.55 2.92
C PHE A 193 1.96 -6.11 2.87
N GLN A 194 1.14 -5.12 3.26
CA GLN A 194 1.55 -3.72 3.32
C GLN A 194 2.64 -3.49 4.38
N TYR A 195 2.53 -4.11 5.55
CA TYR A 195 3.54 -3.99 6.59
C TYR A 195 4.87 -4.62 6.18
N GLU A 196 4.86 -5.80 5.57
CA GLU A 196 6.06 -6.45 5.04
C GLU A 196 6.69 -5.63 3.90
N SER A 197 5.88 -5.10 3.00
CA SER A 197 6.35 -4.20 1.93
C SER A 197 6.97 -2.92 2.50
N THR A 198 6.44 -2.42 3.62
CA THR A 198 7.00 -1.25 4.32
C THR A 198 8.35 -1.60 4.97
N VAL A 199 8.51 -2.79 5.57
CA VAL A 199 9.83 -3.26 6.07
C VAL A 199 10.86 -3.29 4.93
N SER A 200 10.48 -3.78 3.74
CA SER A 200 11.36 -3.78 2.56
C SER A 200 11.82 -2.37 2.15
N THR A 201 10.92 -1.39 2.24
CA THR A 201 11.23 0.01 1.95
C THR A 201 12.23 0.58 2.96
N PHE A 202 12.01 0.38 4.26
CA PHE A 202 12.96 0.79 5.29
C PHE A 202 14.30 0.07 5.18
N ALA A 203 14.31 -1.21 4.80
CA ALA A 203 15.53 -1.97 4.57
C ALA A 203 16.37 -1.39 3.43
N ALA A 204 15.71 -1.00 2.33
CA ALA A 204 16.37 -0.32 1.22
C ALA A 204 16.94 1.05 1.66
N MET A 205 16.18 1.83 2.42
CA MET A 205 16.64 3.12 2.96
C MET A 205 17.81 2.98 3.93
N ALA A 206 17.80 1.94 4.76
CA ALA A 206 18.88 1.59 5.68
C ALA A 206 20.08 0.91 4.97
N SER A 207 19.97 0.63 3.66
CA SER A 207 20.98 -0.11 2.88
C SER A 207 21.31 -1.48 3.48
N GLU A 208 20.33 -2.16 4.09
CA GLU A 208 20.51 -3.45 4.79
C GLU A 208 20.05 -4.61 3.90
N ALA A 209 20.92 -5.03 2.98
CA ALA A 209 20.59 -6.04 1.97
C ALA A 209 20.11 -7.39 2.56
N SER A 210 20.66 -7.80 3.72
CA SER A 210 20.19 -8.98 4.44
C SER A 210 18.72 -8.87 4.84
N CYS A 211 18.29 -7.70 5.27
CA CYS A 211 16.88 -7.46 5.62
C CYS A 211 16.00 -7.47 4.38
N THR A 212 16.42 -6.83 3.28
CA THR A 212 15.69 -6.86 2.00
C THR A 212 15.48 -8.30 1.51
N SER A 213 16.49 -9.17 1.63
CA SER A 213 16.35 -10.59 1.27
C SER A 213 15.44 -11.35 2.24
N ALA A 214 15.57 -11.11 3.55
CA ALA A 214 14.76 -11.77 4.57
C ALA A 214 13.27 -11.42 4.45
N VAL A 215 12.94 -10.14 4.24
CA VAL A 215 11.55 -9.71 4.06
C VAL A 215 10.97 -10.21 2.75
N LEU A 216 11.73 -10.24 1.66
CA LEU A 216 11.25 -10.81 0.40
C LEU A 216 10.99 -12.32 0.53
N ALA A 217 11.82 -13.05 1.27
CA ALA A 217 11.57 -14.46 1.57
C ALA A 217 10.29 -14.63 2.38
N LYS A 218 10.05 -13.77 3.37
CA LYS A 218 8.80 -13.76 4.16
C LYS A 218 7.57 -13.45 3.29
N ILE A 219 7.61 -12.41 2.46
CA ILE A 219 6.51 -12.07 1.53
C ILE A 219 6.20 -13.25 0.61
N ASN A 220 7.22 -13.92 0.06
CA ASN A 220 7.00 -15.08 -0.81
C ASN A 220 6.44 -16.30 -0.06
N ALA A 221 6.71 -16.44 1.24
CA ALA A 221 6.17 -17.50 2.07
C ALA A 221 4.70 -17.24 2.44
N ASP A 222 4.38 -16.01 2.84
CA ASP A 222 3.03 -15.63 3.29
C ASP A 222 2.09 -15.35 2.11
N PHE A 223 2.64 -14.86 1.00
CA PHE A 223 1.93 -14.49 -0.23
C PHE A 223 2.62 -15.11 -1.46
N PRO A 224 2.59 -16.44 -1.63
CA PRO A 224 3.26 -17.09 -2.74
C PRO A 224 2.70 -16.60 -4.09
N THR A 225 3.58 -16.26 -5.03
CA THR A 225 3.19 -15.74 -6.36
C THR A 225 2.44 -16.76 -7.22
N SER A 226 2.42 -18.03 -6.83
CA SER A 226 1.56 -19.05 -7.45
C SER A 226 0.08 -18.82 -7.16
N GLN A 227 -0.26 -18.14 -6.05
CA GLN A 227 -1.62 -17.93 -5.58
C GLN A 227 -1.99 -16.45 -5.53
N PHE A 228 -1.06 -15.55 -5.19
CA PHE A 228 -1.34 -14.14 -4.98
C PHE A 228 -0.83 -13.25 -6.11
N LEU A 229 -1.65 -12.28 -6.48
CA LEU A 229 -1.37 -11.23 -7.45
C LEU A 229 -0.84 -9.99 -6.72
N TRP A 230 0.49 -9.87 -6.63
CA TRP A 230 1.18 -8.70 -6.06
C TRP A 230 2.52 -8.40 -6.73
N SER A 231 3.09 -9.37 -7.45
CA SER A 231 4.31 -9.21 -8.27
C SER A 231 3.94 -9.26 -9.76
N ASN A 232 4.91 -9.06 -10.65
CA ASN A 232 4.73 -9.23 -12.09
C ASN A 232 4.78 -10.70 -12.56
N VAL A 233 4.83 -11.66 -11.62
CA VAL A 233 4.78 -13.09 -11.93
C VAL A 233 3.32 -13.50 -12.09
N THR A 234 3.00 -14.14 -13.22
CA THR A 234 1.67 -14.71 -13.46
C THR A 234 1.44 -15.91 -12.52
N PRO A 235 0.34 -15.92 -11.75
CA PRO A 235 0.03 -17.03 -10.86
C PRO A 235 -0.40 -18.28 -11.64
N THR A 236 -0.16 -19.44 -11.04
CA THR A 236 -0.55 -20.74 -11.58
C THR A 236 -1.86 -21.26 -11.00
N ALA A 237 -2.36 -20.67 -9.91
CA ALA A 237 -3.64 -21.01 -9.32
C ALA A 237 -4.80 -20.77 -10.30
N ALA A 238 -5.81 -21.65 -10.24
CA ALA A 238 -7.04 -21.50 -11.01
C ALA A 238 -7.88 -20.30 -10.55
N ALA A 239 -7.81 -19.97 -9.25
CA ALA A 239 -8.49 -18.84 -8.63
C ALA A 239 -7.47 -18.01 -7.82
N PRO A 240 -6.70 -17.13 -8.46
CA PRO A 240 -5.69 -16.34 -7.77
C PRO A 240 -6.33 -15.23 -6.91
N THR A 241 -5.60 -14.76 -5.92
CA THR A 241 -6.06 -13.75 -4.95
C THR A 241 -5.37 -12.42 -5.18
N LEU A 242 -6.15 -11.37 -5.42
CA LEU A 242 -5.66 -10.00 -5.58
C LEU A 242 -5.47 -9.31 -4.24
N ILE A 243 -4.25 -8.88 -3.94
CA ILE A 243 -3.94 -8.17 -2.68
C ILE A 243 -4.30 -6.69 -2.81
N THR A 244 -3.84 -6.05 -3.88
CA THR A 244 -4.10 -4.66 -4.23
C THR A 244 -3.84 -4.45 -5.72
N ILE A 245 -4.46 -3.43 -6.30
CA ILE A 245 -4.18 -3.02 -7.67
C ILE A 245 -4.28 -1.51 -7.79
N THR A 246 -3.49 -0.92 -8.68
CA THR A 246 -3.57 0.50 -9.00
C THR A 246 -4.15 0.68 -10.39
N CYS A 247 -5.06 1.64 -10.54
CA CYS A 247 -5.60 2.07 -11.82
C CYS A 247 -5.54 3.59 -11.92
N SER A 248 -5.78 4.12 -13.12
CA SER A 248 -5.75 5.57 -13.39
C SER A 248 -7.01 6.03 -14.12
N TYR A 249 -7.41 7.29 -13.93
CA TYR A 249 -8.54 7.86 -14.66
C TYR A 249 -8.38 9.37 -14.92
N GLY A 250 -9.29 9.92 -15.72
CA GLY A 250 -9.25 11.30 -16.20
C GLY A 250 -8.31 11.49 -17.40
N SER A 251 -7.55 12.59 -17.44
CA SER A 251 -6.55 12.90 -18.45
C SER A 251 -5.25 12.10 -18.28
N SER A 252 -4.97 11.60 -17.07
CA SER A 252 -3.91 10.63 -16.80
C SER A 252 -4.38 9.22 -17.10
N ARG A 253 -4.82 8.95 -18.34
CA ARG A 253 -4.97 7.57 -18.81
C ARG A 253 -3.58 6.97 -18.95
N ASN A 254 -2.99 6.56 -17.83
CA ASN A 254 -1.65 6.00 -17.81
C ASN A 254 -1.72 4.58 -18.35
N ILE A 255 -1.57 4.44 -19.67
CA ILE A 255 -0.30 3.95 -20.20
C ILE A 255 0.26 2.70 -19.52
N ALA A 256 0.81 2.86 -18.33
CA ALA A 256 1.56 1.85 -17.58
C ALA A 256 0.67 1.02 -16.64
N PHE A 257 -0.37 1.59 -16.03
CA PHE A 257 -1.12 0.99 -14.91
C PHE A 257 -2.53 0.54 -15.27
N GLY A 258 -3.03 0.83 -16.47
CA GLY A 258 -4.42 0.51 -16.84
C GLY A 258 -5.43 1.53 -16.29
N GLN A 259 -6.63 1.53 -16.88
CA GLN A 259 -7.68 2.49 -16.52
C GLN A 259 -8.64 1.89 -15.49
N CYS A 260 -9.12 2.72 -14.57
CA CYS A 260 -10.20 2.34 -13.67
C CYS A 260 -11.49 2.14 -14.47
N ALA A 261 -12.28 1.12 -14.15
CA ALA A 261 -13.45 0.76 -14.92
C ALA A 261 -14.62 1.73 -14.69
N THR A 262 -14.87 2.13 -13.45
CA THR A 262 -16.04 2.97 -13.09
C THR A 262 -15.67 4.27 -12.39
N LEU A 263 -14.51 4.35 -11.73
CA LEU A 263 -13.99 5.60 -11.17
C LEU A 263 -13.66 6.56 -12.32
N ASN A 264 -14.52 7.54 -12.50
CA ASN A 264 -14.40 8.51 -13.59
C ASN A 264 -14.77 9.95 -13.19
N ASN A 265 -15.50 10.16 -12.08
CA ASN A 265 -16.22 11.42 -11.82
C ASN A 265 -16.14 11.97 -10.37
N ALA A 266 -15.26 11.46 -9.50
CA ALA A 266 -15.36 11.78 -8.06
C ALA A 266 -14.65 13.08 -7.59
N TYR A 267 -13.95 13.81 -8.46
CA TYR A 267 -13.11 14.95 -8.07
C TYR A 267 -13.49 16.28 -8.71
#